data_AF-A0A7S1WM29-F1
#
_entry.id   AF-A0A7S1WM29-F1
#
_cell.length_a   1.000
_cell.length_b   1.000
_cell.length_c   1.000
_cell.angle_alpha   90.00
_cell.angle_beta   90.00
_cell.angle_gamma   90.00
#
_symmetry.space_group_name_H-M   'P 1'
#
loop_
_entity.id
_entity.type
_entity.pdbx_description
1 polymer ?
#
loop_
_entity_poly.entity_id
_entity_poly.type
_entity_poly.pdbx_seq_one_letter_code
_entity_poly.pdbx_strand_id
1 'polypeptide(L)'
;VGLANIAGERPRRDNGAPDRGGAGPWLGILDSCGFEAPEAAGLEQLLTNYCDERLRQLFVEGAHRREQALYREEGVSACFLAFTDNSGILEAMDSQDPHR
;
A
#
# COMPACT_ATOMS: atom_id res chain seq x y z
N VAL A 1 21.01 13.22 38.14
CA VAL A 1 21.54 11.85 37.92
C VAL A 1 21.10 11.43 36.54
N GLY A 2 22.04 11.15 35.65
CA GLY A 2 21.79 10.84 34.24
C GLY A 2 22.98 11.28 33.41
N LEU A 3 24.09 10.56 33.57
CA LEU A 3 25.38 10.79 32.93
C LEU A 3 25.22 10.75 31.40
N ALA A 4 25.63 11.83 30.74
CA ALA A 4 25.94 11.83 29.33
C ALA A 4 27.18 10.95 29.12
N ASN A 5 27.05 9.88 28.34
CA ASN A 5 28.20 9.20 27.75
C ASN A 5 28.38 9.71 26.33
N ILE A 6 29.51 10.40 26.14
CA ILE A 6 30.08 10.82 24.86
C ILE A 6 30.83 9.62 24.30
N ALA A 7 30.43 9.09 23.15
CA ALA A 7 31.33 8.41 22.21
C ALA A 7 30.65 8.16 20.86
N GLY A 8 31.07 8.92 19.84
CA GLY A 8 30.98 8.53 18.43
C GLY A 8 29.78 9.09 17.67
N GLU A 9 29.88 10.33 17.20
CA GLU A 9 29.03 10.80 16.11
C GLU A 9 29.17 9.87 14.87
N ARG A 10 28.04 9.48 14.30
CA ARG A 10 27.94 9.17 12.85
C ARG A 10 26.94 10.15 12.23
N PRO A 11 27.33 10.92 11.20
CA PRO A 11 26.40 11.81 10.54
C PRO A 11 25.42 11.02 9.65
N ARG A 12 24.14 11.31 9.91
CA ARG A 12 22.91 11.21 9.10
C ARG A 12 22.85 10.20 7.95
N ARG A 13 21.84 9.32 8.03
CA ARG A 13 21.12 8.79 6.87
C ARG A 13 19.68 9.29 6.93
N ASP A 14 19.34 10.08 5.93
CA ASP A 14 18.09 10.77 5.66
C ASP A 14 17.03 9.83 5.05
N ASN A 15 16.81 8.66 5.67
CA ASN A 15 15.63 7.82 5.45
C ASN A 15 15.73 6.67 6.44
N GLY A 16 14.86 6.67 7.46
CA GLY A 16 14.90 5.79 8.63
C GLY A 16 14.66 4.30 8.36
N ALA A 17 15.46 3.68 7.49
CA ALA A 17 15.49 2.23 7.33
C ALA A 17 16.28 1.58 8.49
N PRO A 18 15.75 0.53 9.14
CA PRO A 18 16.48 -0.18 10.18
C PRO A 18 17.70 -0.91 9.59
N ASP A 19 18.81 -0.84 10.33
CA ASP A 19 20.07 -1.51 10.03
C ASP A 19 19.83 -3.01 9.86
N ARG A 20 20.29 -3.60 8.75
CA ARG A 20 20.16 -5.04 8.48
C ARG A 20 21.19 -5.80 9.32
N GLY A 21 20.98 -5.80 10.63
CA GLY A 21 21.67 -6.60 11.63
C GLY A 21 20.64 -7.11 12.64
N GLY A 22 19.80 -8.04 12.20
CA GLY A 22 18.65 -8.55 12.95
C GLY A 22 17.38 -7.75 12.67
N ALA A 23 16.72 -8.01 11.54
CA ALA A 23 15.46 -7.36 11.19
C ALA A 23 14.34 -7.92 12.08
N GLY A 24 14.18 -7.34 13.27
CA GLY A 24 12.96 -7.46 14.05
C GLY A 24 11.74 -6.97 13.26
N PRO A 25 10.52 -7.24 13.73
CA PRO A 25 9.30 -6.79 13.06
C PRO A 25 9.31 -5.26 12.88
N TRP A 26 8.88 -4.79 11.71
CA TRP A 26 8.74 -3.37 11.40
C TRP A 26 7.29 -3.04 11.07
N LEU A 27 6.88 -1.81 11.39
CA LEU A 27 5.55 -1.27 11.10
C LEU A 27 5.69 -0.10 10.13
N GLY A 28 5.11 -0.23 8.93
CA GLY A 28 5.04 0.84 7.95
C GLY A 28 3.75 1.64 8.11
N ILE A 29 3.86 2.96 8.06
CA ILE A 29 2.72 3.87 7.95
C ILE A 29 2.79 4.51 6.57
N LEU A 30 1.69 4.45 5.82
CA LEU A 30 1.55 5.09 4.53
C LEU A 30 0.77 6.40 4.71
N ASP A 31 1.34 7.51 4.22
CA ASP A 31 0.71 8.83 4.16
C ASP A 31 0.60 9.24 2.68
N SER A 32 -0.61 9.26 2.13
CA SER A 32 -0.89 9.49 0.71
C SER A 32 -1.87 10.65 0.54
N CYS A 33 -1.71 11.42 -0.55
CA CYS A 33 -2.52 12.62 -0.85
C CYS A 33 -4.01 12.34 -1.09
N GLY A 34 -4.37 11.10 -1.43
CA GLY A 34 -5.75 10.70 -1.75
C GLY A 34 -6.19 11.09 -3.17
N PHE A 35 -7.40 10.70 -3.54
CA PHE A 35 -7.91 10.80 -4.91
C PHE A 35 -8.25 12.24 -5.30
N GLU A 36 -7.77 12.69 -6.45
CA GLU A 36 -7.94 14.04 -6.97
C GLU A 36 -8.73 14.04 -8.29
N ALA A 37 -9.82 14.82 -8.36
CA ALA A 37 -10.62 14.98 -9.59
C ALA A 37 -10.93 16.46 -9.91
N PRO A 38 -9.92 17.28 -10.25
CA PRO A 38 -10.11 18.67 -10.66
C PRO A 38 -10.65 18.79 -12.10
N GLU A 39 -11.16 19.98 -12.47
CA GLU A 39 -11.64 20.26 -13.83
C GLU A 39 -10.56 20.10 -14.91
N ALA A 40 -9.30 20.35 -14.56
CA ALA A 40 -8.13 20.10 -15.41
C ALA A 40 -7.17 19.16 -14.67
N ALA A 41 -7.18 17.87 -15.04
CA ALA A 41 -6.28 16.88 -14.48
C ALA A 41 -5.00 16.75 -15.32
N GLY A 42 -3.84 16.82 -14.67
CA GLY A 42 -2.53 16.61 -15.27
C GLY A 42 -2.00 15.20 -15.04
N LEU A 43 -0.76 14.97 -15.47
CA LEU A 43 -0.05 13.70 -15.26
C LEU A 43 0.11 13.37 -13.77
N GLU A 44 0.38 14.37 -12.92
CA GLU A 44 0.55 14.16 -11.48
C GLU A 44 -0.73 13.63 -10.84
N GLN A 45 -1.89 14.22 -11.15
CA GLN A 45 -3.20 13.73 -10.69
C GLN A 45 -3.45 12.31 -11.18
N LEU A 46 -3.11 11.99 -12.43
CA LEU A 46 -3.25 10.64 -12.96
C LEU A 46 -2.41 9.64 -12.15
N LEU A 47 -1.15 9.97 -11.83
CA LEU A 47 -0.27 9.10 -11.05
C LEU A 47 -0.75 8.94 -9.60
N THR A 48 -1.20 10.03 -8.96
CA THR A 48 -1.81 9.97 -7.63
C THR A 48 -3.03 9.05 -7.62
N ASN A 49 -3.95 9.23 -8.58
CA ASN A 49 -5.15 8.41 -8.68
C ASN A 49 -4.84 6.95 -8.99
N TYR A 50 -3.83 6.69 -9.82
CA TYR A 50 -3.39 5.32 -10.11
C TYR A 50 -2.80 4.63 -8.87
N CYS A 51 -2.02 5.35 -8.05
CA CYS A 51 -1.53 4.84 -6.77
C CYS A 51 -2.70 4.46 -5.85
N ASP A 52 -3.72 5.31 -5.76
CA ASP A 52 -4.92 5.03 -4.97
C ASP A 52 -5.71 3.82 -5.49
N GLU A 53 -5.78 3.67 -6.81
CA GLU A 53 -6.41 2.53 -7.48
C GLU A 53 -5.71 1.21 -7.11
N ARG A 54 -4.37 1.21 -7.08
CA ARG A 54 -3.55 0.08 -6.63
C ARG A 54 -3.76 -0.23 -5.15
N LEU A 55 -3.81 0.79 -4.30
CA LEU A 55 -4.06 0.62 -2.86
C LEU A 55 -5.44 0.02 -2.60
N ARG A 56 -6.46 0.42 -3.37
CA ARG A 56 -7.81 -0.16 -3.29
C ARG A 56 -7.81 -1.64 -3.67
N GLN A 57 -7.12 -2.01 -4.75
CA GLN A 57 -7.01 -3.42 -5.15
C GLN A 57 -6.29 -4.25 -4.08
N LEU A 58 -5.21 -3.73 -3.49
CA LEU A 58 -4.50 -4.38 -2.38
C LEU A 58 -5.43 -4.60 -1.18
N PHE A 59 -6.30 -3.65 -0.87
CA PHE A 59 -7.28 -3.79 0.22
C PHE A 59 -8.36 -4.85 -0.12
N VAL A 60 -8.89 -4.84 -1.34
CA VAL A 60 -9.88 -5.83 -1.79
C VAL A 60 -9.32 -7.25 -1.75
N GLU A 61 -8.10 -7.45 -2.26
CA GLU A 61 -7.43 -8.75 -2.22
C GLU A 61 -7.06 -9.15 -0.79
N GLY A 62 -6.52 -8.19 -0.05
CA GLY A 62 -5.88 -8.45 1.22
C GLY A 62 -6.83 -8.56 2.40
N ALA A 63 -7.82 -7.68 2.50
CA ALA A 63 -8.81 -7.74 3.56
C ALA A 63 -9.94 -8.67 3.13
N HIS A 64 -10.58 -8.36 2.01
CA HIS A 64 -11.86 -8.97 1.69
C HIS A 64 -11.73 -10.41 1.17
N ARG A 65 -10.91 -10.68 0.15
CA ARG A 65 -10.79 -12.05 -0.40
C ARG A 65 -10.18 -13.03 0.60
N ARG A 66 -9.14 -12.62 1.36
CA ARG A 66 -8.52 -13.45 2.39
C ARG A 66 -9.48 -13.74 3.55
N GLU A 67 -10.22 -12.74 4.02
CA GLU A 67 -11.20 -12.93 5.09
C GLU A 67 -12.33 -13.87 4.66
N GLN A 68 -12.85 -13.74 3.43
CA GLN A 68 -13.85 -14.67 2.92
C GLN A 68 -13.32 -16.11 2.80
N ALA A 69 -12.05 -16.30 2.39
CA ALA A 69 -11.43 -17.62 2.33
C ALA A 69 -11.35 -18.26 3.73
N LEU A 70 -10.90 -17.51 4.73
CA LEU A 70 -10.85 -17.95 6.13
C LEU A 70 -12.23 -18.34 6.66
N TYR A 71 -13.28 -17.57 6.38
CA TYR A 71 -14.64 -17.94 6.80
C TYR A 71 -15.12 -19.25 6.17
N ARG A 72 -14.75 -19.53 4.91
CA ARG A 72 -15.08 -20.82 4.26
C ARG A 72 -14.30 -21.97 4.86
N GLU A 73 -13.02 -21.77 5.18
CA GLU A 73 -12.15 -22.78 5.80
C GLU A 73 -12.62 -23.15 7.20
N GLU A 74 -13.04 -22.16 7.99
CA GLU A 74 -13.53 -22.34 9.36
C GLU A 74 -15.01 -22.76 9.42
N GLY A 75 -15.69 -22.88 8.27
CA GLY A 75 -17.11 -23.28 8.20
C GLY A 75 -18.08 -22.25 8.78
N VAL A 76 -17.68 -20.98 8.86
CA VAL A 76 -18.51 -19.89 9.39
C VAL A 76 -19.54 -19.47 8.35
N SER A 77 -20.83 -19.54 8.70
CA SER A 77 -21.92 -19.07 7.83
C SER A 77 -21.93 -17.54 7.77
N ALA A 78 -21.20 -16.95 6.82
CA ALA A 78 -21.17 -15.52 6.56
C ALA A 78 -21.98 -15.15 5.31
N CYS A 79 -22.66 -14.00 5.34
CA CYS A 79 -23.26 -13.41 4.15
C CYS A 79 -22.18 -12.61 3.40
N PHE A 80 -21.80 -13.08 2.20
CA PHE A 80 -20.80 -12.38 1.40
C PHE A 80 -21.45 -11.21 0.65
N LEU A 81 -21.02 -10.00 1.00
CA LEU A 81 -21.37 -8.80 0.24
C LEU A 81 -20.61 -8.80 -1.08
N ALA A 82 -21.30 -8.45 -2.16
CA ALA A 82 -20.65 -8.16 -3.43
C ALA A 82 -19.83 -6.87 -3.31
N PHE A 83 -18.63 -6.87 -3.89
CA PHE A 83 -17.77 -5.70 -3.96
C PHE A 83 -17.45 -5.39 -5.44
N THR A 84 -17.15 -4.13 -5.71
CA THR A 84 -16.70 -3.69 -7.03
C THR A 84 -15.22 -3.99 -7.19
N ASP A 85 -14.87 -4.80 -8.19
CA ASP A 85 -13.50 -5.10 -8.55
C ASP A 85 -12.96 -4.01 -9.48
N ASN A 86 -11.80 -3.46 -9.14
CA ASN A 86 -11.15 -2.42 -9.93
C ASN A 86 -9.93 -2.89 -10.74
N SER A 87 -9.68 -4.19 -10.77
CA SER A 87 -8.68 -4.84 -11.63
C SER A 87 -8.74 -4.39 -13.08
N GLY A 88 -9.92 -4.23 -13.67
CA GLY A 88 -10.04 -3.81 -15.07
C GLY A 88 -9.43 -2.43 -15.36
N ILE A 89 -9.50 -1.49 -14.42
CA ILE A 89 -8.86 -0.16 -14.57
C ILE A 89 -7.34 -0.31 -14.45
N LEU A 90 -6.88 -1.12 -13.50
CA LEU A 90 -5.45 -1.38 -13.31
C LEU A 90 -4.85 -2.09 -14.51
N GLU A 91 -5.54 -3.09 -15.06
CA GLU A 91 -5.13 -3.79 -16.28
C GLU A 91 -5.01 -2.82 -17.45
N ALA A 92 -5.99 -1.93 -17.65
CA ALA A 92 -5.92 -0.94 -18.72
C ALA A 92 -4.72 0.02 -18.58
N MET A 93 -4.35 0.38 -17.35
CA MET A 93 -3.21 1.24 -17.06
C MET A 93 -1.86 0.52 -17.12
N ASP A 94 -1.84 -0.78 -16.79
CA ASP A 94 -0.65 -1.63 -16.77
C ASP A 94 -0.31 -2.24 -18.13
N SER A 95 -1.33 -2.32 -19.00
CA SER A 95 -1.23 -2.89 -20.34
C SER A 95 -0.10 -2.24 -21.11
N GLN A 96 1.01 -2.97 -21.29
CA GLN A 96 2.00 -2.67 -22.31
C GLN A 96 1.41 -3.18 -23.63
N ASP A 97 1.07 -2.28 -24.54
CA ASP A 97 0.67 -2.64 -25.89
C ASP A 97 1.77 -3.52 -26.53
N PRO A 98 1.50 -4.78 -26.92
CA PRO A 98 2.48 -5.63 -27.59
C PRO A 98 2.86 -5.13 -28.99
N HIS A 99 2.16 -4.13 -29.53
CA HIS A 99 2.26 -3.67 -30.93
C HIS A 99 2.64 -2.20 -31.13
N ARG A 100 3.20 -1.52 -30.11
CA ARG A 100 3.74 -0.16 -30.26
C ARG A 100 5.26 -0.10 -30.13
#